data_AF-A0A976P5L7-F1
#
_entry.id   AF-A0A976P5L7-F1
#
_cell.length_a   1.000
_cell.length_b   1.000
_cell.length_c   1.000
_cell.angle_alpha   90.00
_cell.angle_beta   90.00
_cell.angle_gamma   90.00
#
_symmetry.space_group_name_H-M   'P 1'
#
loop_
_entity.id
_entity.type
_entity.pdbx_description
1 polymer ?
#
loop_
_entity_poly.entity_id
_entity_poly.type
_entity_poly.pdbx_seq_one_letter_code
_entity_poly.pdbx_strand_id
1 'polypeptide(L)'
;MAETNIKELSEQFRGRRFGELVLYHIKQQPLDQLVAAMKGTIDGLRPEIQSVVMGLIDNANPLARKKEFWSDDCGEVFIFITSMTEKELQAQGLATINDELFDIFNIIVVGSTGHCNTGLKFIRWRVK
;
A
#
# COMPACT_ATOMS: atom_id res chain seq x y z
N MET A 1 -18.17 -15.40 -0.28
CA MET A 1 -17.32 -14.22 -0.11
C MET A 1 -16.18 -14.40 -1.09
N ALA A 2 -15.98 -13.48 -2.04
CA ALA A 2 -14.99 -13.67 -3.09
C ALA A 2 -13.60 -13.61 -2.43
N GLU A 3 -12.86 -14.70 -2.50
CA GLU A 3 -11.51 -14.77 -1.97
C GLU A 3 -10.64 -13.85 -2.83
N THR A 4 -10.19 -12.74 -2.23
CA THR A 4 -9.30 -11.81 -2.92
C THR A 4 -8.06 -12.58 -3.39
N ASN A 5 -7.75 -12.57 -4.68
CA ASN A 5 -6.58 -13.26 -5.20
C ASN A 5 -5.48 -12.24 -5.51
N ILE A 6 -4.43 -12.23 -4.69
CA ILE A 6 -3.29 -11.30 -4.82
C ILE A 6 -2.68 -11.36 -6.22
N LYS A 7 -2.64 -12.54 -6.83
CA LYS A 7 -2.07 -12.69 -8.17
C LYS A 7 -2.93 -12.01 -9.22
N GLU A 8 -4.24 -12.23 -9.20
CA GLU A 8 -5.18 -11.59 -10.14
C GLU A 8 -5.27 -10.08 -9.94
N LEU A 9 -5.19 -9.61 -8.69
CA LEU A 9 -5.10 -8.17 -8.40
C LEU A 9 -3.81 -7.57 -8.93
N SER A 10 -2.67 -8.24 -8.74
CA SER A 10 -1.39 -7.76 -9.27
C SER A 10 -1.43 -7.60 -10.79
N GLU A 11 -2.11 -8.51 -11.50
CA GLU A 11 -2.28 -8.44 -12.94
C GLU A 11 -3.18 -7.28 -13.38
N GLN A 12 -4.20 -6.92 -12.59
CA GLN A 12 -5.03 -5.74 -12.85
C GLN A 12 -4.28 -4.42 -12.66
N PHE A 13 -3.30 -4.40 -11.76
CA PHE A 13 -2.46 -3.23 -11.51
C PHE A 13 -1.24 -3.15 -12.43
N ARG A 14 -0.92 -4.23 -13.15
CA ARG A 14 0.20 -4.32 -14.07
C ARG A 14 0.06 -3.32 -15.22
N GLY A 15 1.16 -2.66 -15.56
CA GLY A 15 1.24 -1.63 -16.59
C GLY A 15 0.83 -0.23 -16.12
N ARG A 16 0.37 -0.07 -14.86
CA ARG A 16 0.13 1.24 -14.25
C ARG A 16 1.25 1.56 -13.27
N ARG A 17 1.65 2.83 -13.20
CA ARG A 17 2.66 3.26 -12.23
C ARG A 17 2.05 3.36 -10.85
N PHE A 18 2.76 2.89 -9.84
CA PHE A 18 2.30 2.97 -8.45
C PHE A 18 1.91 4.40 -8.05
N GLY A 19 2.70 5.39 -8.46
CA GLY A 19 2.41 6.79 -8.17
C GLY A 19 1.16 7.36 -8.85
N GLU A 20 0.69 6.77 -9.96
CA GLU A 20 -0.59 7.15 -10.56
C GLU A 20 -1.78 6.64 -9.74
N LEU A 21 -1.66 5.46 -9.14
CA LEU A 21 -2.69 4.90 -8.28
C LEU A 21 -2.84 5.68 -6.97
N VAL A 22 -1.71 6.06 -6.38
CA VAL A 22 -1.68 6.91 -5.18
C VAL A 22 -2.23 8.30 -5.52
N LEU A 23 -1.85 8.88 -6.67
CA LEU A 23 -2.40 10.13 -7.18
C LEU A 23 -3.91 10.07 -7.40
N TYR A 24 -4.41 8.95 -7.93
CA TYR A 24 -5.83 8.73 -8.15
C TYR A 24 -6.59 8.77 -6.82
N HIS A 25 -6.07 8.10 -5.78
CA HIS A 25 -6.68 8.11 -4.44
C HIS A 25 -6.67 9.53 -3.82
N ILE A 26 -5.56 10.26 -3.89
CA ILE A 26 -5.46 11.64 -3.39
C ILE A 26 -6.41 12.59 -4.13
N LYS A 27 -6.65 12.36 -5.44
CA LYS A 27 -7.57 13.18 -6.24
C LYS A 27 -9.04 12.85 -5.99
N GLN A 28 -9.34 11.60 -5.67
CA GLN A 28 -10.71 11.11 -5.45
C GLN A 28 -11.20 11.43 -4.04
N GLN A 29 -10.33 11.38 -3.04
CA GLN A 29 -10.70 11.55 -1.65
C GLN A 29 -9.77 12.52 -0.91
N PRO A 30 -10.32 13.38 -0.04
CA PRO A 30 -9.49 14.22 0.82
C PRO A 30 -8.66 13.37 1.78
N LEU A 31 -7.46 13.85 2.12
CA LEU A 31 -6.50 13.14 2.95
C LEU A 31 -7.10 12.66 4.29
N ASP A 32 -7.94 13.48 4.94
CA ASP A 32 -8.65 13.10 6.16
C ASP A 32 -9.56 11.89 6.00
N GLN A 33 -10.25 11.75 4.86
CA GLN A 33 -11.06 10.55 4.58
C GLN A 33 -10.20 9.33 4.30
N LEU A 34 -9.07 9.50 3.61
CA LEU A 34 -8.12 8.40 3.39
C LEU A 34 -7.54 7.92 4.74
N VAL A 35 -7.14 8.84 5.61
CA VAL A 35 -6.64 8.51 6.96
C VAL A 35 -7.73 7.85 7.81
N ALA A 36 -8.98 8.31 7.72
CA ALA A 36 -10.11 7.68 8.40
C ALA A 36 -10.39 6.26 7.87
N ALA A 37 -10.35 6.07 6.54
CA ALA A 37 -10.50 4.76 5.91
C ALA A 37 -9.37 3.82 6.35
N MET A 38 -8.12 4.28 6.33
CA MET A 38 -6.96 3.54 6.82
C MET A 38 -7.13 3.12 8.29
N LYS A 39 -7.56 4.04 9.16
CA LYS A 39 -7.84 3.70 10.57
C LYS A 39 -8.96 2.68 10.71
N GLY A 40 -10.03 2.79 9.92
CA GLY A 40 -11.12 1.81 9.89
C GLY A 40 -10.65 0.43 9.43
N THR A 41 -9.78 0.38 8.41
CA THR A 41 -9.16 -0.87 7.96
C THR A 41 -8.27 -1.48 9.04
N ILE A 42 -7.44 -0.68 9.71
CA ILE A 42 -6.60 -1.16 10.83
C ILE A 42 -7.47 -1.70 11.97
N ASP A 43 -8.54 -0.99 12.34
CA ASP A 43 -9.46 -1.42 13.40
C ASP A 43 -10.18 -2.74 13.05
N GLY A 44 -10.44 -2.98 11.76
CA GLY A 44 -10.99 -4.23 11.25
C GLY A 44 -10.02 -5.41 11.22
N LEU A 45 -8.71 -5.17 11.33
CA LEU A 45 -7.71 -6.23 11.41
C LEU A 45 -7.65 -6.84 12.80
N ARG A 46 -7.21 -8.11 12.88
CA ARG A 46 -6.95 -8.78 14.15
C ARG A 46 -5.95 -7.96 14.99
N PRO A 47 -6.12 -7.87 16.32
CA PRO A 47 -5.24 -7.07 17.19
C PRO A 47 -3.77 -7.50 17.10
N GLU A 48 -3.54 -8.77 16.82
CA GLU A 48 -2.21 -9.36 16.57
C GLU A 48 -1.53 -8.72 15.35
N ILE A 49 -2.30 -8.49 14.28
CA ILE A 49 -1.86 -7.91 13.02
C ILE A 49 -1.74 -6.39 13.12
N GLN A 50 -2.61 -5.72 13.89
CA GLN A 50 -2.55 -4.27 14.08
C GLN A 50 -1.16 -3.80 14.55
N SER A 51 -0.54 -4.54 15.48
CA SER A 51 0.81 -4.26 15.97
C SER A 51 1.86 -4.41 14.87
N VAL A 52 1.75 -5.46 14.05
CA VAL A 52 2.66 -5.72 12.93
C VAL A 52 2.52 -4.67 11.82
N VAL A 53 1.29 -4.23 11.55
CA VAL A 53 1.00 -3.22 10.52
C VAL A 53 1.67 -1.90 10.80
N MET A 54 1.73 -1.46 12.07
CA MET A 54 2.50 -0.24 12.40
C MET A 54 3.99 -0.39 12.07
N GLY A 55 4.59 -1.56 12.34
CA GLY A 55 5.97 -1.86 11.95
C GLY A 55 6.17 -1.93 10.43
N LEU A 56 5.19 -2.48 9.70
CA LEU A 56 5.20 -2.53 8.24
C LEU A 56 5.12 -1.13 7.62
N ILE A 57 4.30 -0.24 8.16
CA ILE A 57 4.23 1.15 7.72
C ILE A 57 5.59 1.83 7.94
N ASP A 58 6.24 1.59 9.09
CA ASP A 58 7.57 2.17 9.37
C ASP A 58 8.64 1.62 8.42
N ASN A 59 8.59 0.33 8.07
CA ASN A 59 9.47 -0.30 7.09
C ASN A 59 9.19 0.14 5.64
N ALA A 60 7.94 0.47 5.30
CA ALA A 60 7.54 0.94 3.99
C ALA A 60 7.77 2.45 3.78
N ASN A 61 7.75 3.24 4.85
CA ASN A 61 8.05 4.68 4.82
C ASN A 61 9.36 5.05 4.10
N PRO A 62 10.52 4.40 4.32
CA PRO A 62 11.74 4.70 3.57
C PRO A 62 11.63 4.33 2.08
N LEU A 63 10.80 3.35 1.70
CA LEU A 63 10.55 3.02 0.29
C LEU A 63 9.72 4.11 -0.39
N ALA A 64 8.72 4.66 0.30
CA ALA A 64 7.94 5.80 -0.17
C ALA A 64 8.79 7.08 -0.38
N ARG A 65 10.00 7.16 0.22
CA ARG A 65 10.95 8.25 -0.04
C ARG A 65 11.76 8.05 -1.32
N LYS A 66 11.87 6.82 -1.84
CA LYS A 66 12.60 6.53 -3.07
C LYS A 66 11.75 6.91 -4.28
N LYS A 67 12.25 7.81 -5.11
CA LYS A 67 11.54 8.28 -6.31
C LYS A 67 11.24 7.16 -7.31
N GLU A 68 12.14 6.18 -7.42
CA GLU A 68 12.00 5.03 -8.30
C GLU A 68 10.76 4.21 -7.95
N PHE A 69 10.47 4.06 -6.66
CA PHE A 69 9.29 3.36 -6.14
C PHE A 69 7.97 3.89 -6.71
N TRP A 70 7.88 5.21 -6.95
CA TRP A 70 6.69 5.83 -7.52
C TRP A 70 6.55 5.63 -9.03
N SER A 71 7.66 5.38 -9.72
CA SER A 71 7.71 5.12 -11.16
C SER A 71 7.63 3.63 -11.50
N ASP A 72 7.74 2.79 -10.48
CA ASP A 72 7.71 1.34 -10.57
C ASP A 72 6.32 0.81 -10.93
N ASP A 73 6.27 -0.42 -11.44
CA ASP A 73 5.03 -1.05 -11.84
C ASP A 73 4.18 -1.36 -10.60
N CYS A 74 2.92 -0.94 -10.61
CA CYS A 74 2.05 -1.10 -9.46
C CYS A 74 1.81 -2.58 -9.14
N GLY A 75 1.80 -3.47 -10.13
CA GLY A 75 1.72 -4.92 -9.91
C GLY A 75 2.97 -5.46 -9.22
N GLU A 76 4.16 -5.02 -9.62
CA GLU A 76 5.42 -5.40 -8.96
C GLU A 76 5.52 -4.85 -7.54
N VAL A 77 5.16 -3.58 -7.33
CA VAL A 77 5.10 -2.97 -5.99
C VAL A 77 4.07 -3.67 -5.11
N PHE A 78 2.91 -4.03 -5.66
CA PHE A 78 1.88 -4.79 -4.96
C PHE A 78 2.42 -6.14 -4.49
N ILE A 79 3.00 -6.94 -5.39
CA ILE A 79 3.61 -8.23 -5.04
C ILE A 79 4.73 -8.06 -4.01
N PHE A 80 5.57 -7.03 -4.17
CA PHE A 80 6.66 -6.74 -3.24
C PHE A 80 6.14 -6.45 -1.83
N ILE A 81 5.13 -5.57 -1.70
CA ILE A 81 4.53 -5.21 -0.42
C ILE A 81 3.82 -6.42 0.20
N THR A 82 3.03 -7.17 -0.57
CA THR A 82 2.30 -8.33 -0.05
C THR A 82 3.27 -9.43 0.37
N SER A 83 4.35 -9.66 -0.37
CA SER A 83 5.39 -10.63 0.01
C SER A 83 6.17 -10.21 1.25
N MET A 84 6.50 -8.92 1.38
CA MET A 84 7.13 -8.39 2.60
C MET A 84 6.20 -8.58 3.80
N THR A 85 4.93 -8.23 3.64
CA THR A 85 3.90 -8.35 4.69
C THR A 85 3.70 -9.80 5.12
N GLU A 86 3.57 -10.72 4.16
CA GLU A 86 3.45 -12.15 4.43
C GLU A 86 4.68 -12.67 5.19
N LYS A 87 5.89 -12.26 4.78
CA LYS A 87 7.13 -12.68 5.45
C LYS A 87 7.20 -12.18 6.90
N GLU A 88 6.83 -10.93 7.16
CA GLU A 88 6.82 -10.36 8.51
C GLU A 88 5.77 -11.02 9.41
N LEU A 89 4.59 -11.34 8.86
CA LEU A 89 3.53 -12.03 9.59
C LEU A 89 3.89 -13.50 9.86
N GLN A 90 4.48 -14.19 8.88
CA GLN A 90 5.02 -15.55 9.07
C GLN A 90 6.15 -15.57 10.10
N ALA A 91 7.02 -14.56 10.14
CA ALA A 91 8.07 -14.45 11.15
C ALA A 91 7.50 -14.35 12.59
N GLN A 92 6.26 -13.89 12.73
CA GLN A 92 5.52 -13.84 14.00
C GLN A 92 4.58 -15.05 14.19
N GLY A 93 4.62 -16.03 13.29
CA GLY A 93 3.77 -17.22 13.35
C GLY A 93 2.30 -16.98 13.00
N LEU A 94 1.99 -15.83 12.37
CA LEU A 94 0.65 -15.46 11.97
C LEU A 94 0.37 -15.91 10.53
N ALA A 95 -0.77 -16.56 10.33
CA ALA A 95 -1.28 -16.88 9.00
C ALA A 95 -1.97 -15.64 8.40
N THR A 96 -1.55 -15.25 7.21
CA THR A 96 -2.16 -14.19 6.40
C THR A 96 -3.23 -14.73 5.47
N ILE A 97 -4.36 -14.04 5.41
CA ILE A 97 -5.32 -14.20 4.30
C ILE A 97 -5.14 -13.10 3.27
N ASN A 98 -5.49 -13.38 2.02
CA ASN A 98 -5.30 -12.44 0.92
C ASN A 98 -6.07 -11.11 1.11
N ASP A 99 -7.22 -11.13 1.79
CA ASP A 99 -7.96 -9.92 2.14
C ASP A 99 -7.14 -9.01 3.06
N GLU A 100 -6.51 -9.58 4.10
CA GLU A 100 -5.64 -8.83 5.02
C GLU A 100 -4.42 -8.26 4.27
N LEU A 101 -3.85 -9.01 3.32
CA LEU A 101 -2.74 -8.52 2.49
C LEU A 101 -3.15 -7.32 1.61
N PHE A 102 -4.35 -7.35 1.04
CA PHE A 102 -4.88 -6.25 0.25
C PHE A 102 -5.17 -5.02 1.12
N ASP A 103 -5.76 -5.22 2.29
CA ASP A 103 -6.00 -4.17 3.27
C ASP A 103 -4.71 -3.50 3.73
N ILE A 104 -3.67 -4.29 4.03
CA ILE A 104 -2.35 -3.78 4.42
C ILE A 104 -1.68 -3.02 3.27
N PHE A 105 -1.79 -3.50 2.04
CA PHE A 105 -1.33 -2.74 0.87
C PHE A 105 -2.04 -1.39 0.78
N ASN A 106 -3.35 -1.36 0.96
CA ASN A 106 -4.13 -0.12 0.92
C ASN A 106 -3.71 0.85 2.04
N ILE A 107 -3.47 0.32 3.24
CA ILE A 107 -2.93 1.09 4.39
C ILE A 107 -1.57 1.69 4.04
N ILE A 108 -0.66 0.94 3.41
CA ILE A 108 0.67 1.42 3.01
C ILE A 108 0.57 2.48 1.91
N VAL A 109 -0.29 2.28 0.92
CA VAL A 109 -0.58 3.25 -0.16
C VAL A 109 -1.05 4.57 0.45
N VAL A 110 -2.03 4.51 1.36
CA VAL A 110 -2.60 5.68 2.03
C VAL A 110 -1.59 6.32 2.98
N GLY A 111 -0.86 5.55 3.79
CA GLY A 111 0.20 6.07 4.66
C GLY A 111 1.29 6.83 3.87
N SER A 112 1.61 6.33 2.68
CA SER A 112 2.57 6.96 1.76
C SER A 112 2.06 8.28 1.15
N THR A 113 0.75 8.54 1.15
CA THR A 113 0.18 9.83 0.67
C THR A 113 0.59 11.01 1.57
N GLY A 114 0.83 10.81 2.86
CA GLY A 114 1.34 11.86 3.75
C GLY A 114 2.74 12.34 3.34
N HIS A 115 3.54 11.44 2.74
CA HIS A 115 4.88 11.72 2.23
C HIS A 115 4.89 12.16 0.74
N CYS A 116 3.74 12.15 0.06
CA CYS A 116 3.63 12.52 -1.36
C CYS A 116 4.07 13.95 -1.66
N ASN A 117 4.03 14.88 -0.71
CA ASN A 117 4.42 16.27 -0.99
C ASN A 117 5.89 16.40 -1.45
N THR A 118 6.73 15.41 -1.16
CA THR A 118 8.15 15.35 -1.57
C THR A 118 8.36 14.54 -2.86
N GLY A 119 7.68 13.39 -3.04
CA GLY A 119 7.84 12.53 -4.23
C GLY A 119 7.04 12.99 -5.45
N LEU A 120 5.90 13.64 -5.23
CA LEU A 120 4.88 13.92 -6.26
C LEU A 120 5.15 15.21 -7.05
N LYS A 121 6.03 16.10 -6.54
CA LYS A 121 6.63 17.20 -7.33
C LYS A 121 7.32 16.70 -8.60
N PHE A 122 7.79 15.45 -8.61
CA PHE A 122 8.48 14.86 -9.75
C PHE A 122 7.55 14.15 -10.75
N ILE A 123 6.46 13.51 -10.29
CA ILE A 123 5.50 12.85 -11.19
C ILE A 123 4.77 13.91 -12.03
N ARG A 124 4.46 15.06 -11.42
CA ARG A 124 3.86 16.21 -12.11
C ARG A 124 4.77 16.84 -13.19
N TRP A 125 6.06 16.49 -13.22
CA TRP A 125 7.04 16.97 -14.22
C TRP A 125 7.22 16.03 -15.41
N ARG A 126 6.72 14.79 -15.33
CA ARG A 126 6.92 13.74 -16.36
C ARG A 126 5.63 13.32 -17.08
N VAL A 127 4.53 14.04 -16.82
CA VAL A 127 3.28 13.97 -17.60
C VAL A 127 3.20 15.26 -18.43
N LYS A 128 4.01 15.32 -19.48
CA LYS A 128 3.88 16.31 -20.55
C LYS A 128 4.35 15.68 -21.86
#